data_AF-A0A962USI0-F1
#
_entry.id   AF-A0A962USI0-F1
#
_cell.length_a   1.000
_cell.length_b   1.000
_cell.length_c   1.000
_cell.angle_alpha   90.00
_cell.angle_beta   90.00
_cell.angle_gamma   90.00
#
_symmetry.space_group_name_H-M   'P 1'
#
loop_
_entity.id
_entity.type
_entity.pdbx_description
1 polymer ?
#
loop_
_entity_poly.entity_id
_entity_poly.type
_entity_poly.pdbx_seq_one_letter_code
_entity_poly.pdbx_strand_id
1 'polypeptide(L)'
;MRRLIIVCCAALAAACAPVQQKPTSPADTGYRAKPAFDGLAELAQPVAPERDAIRDPHRYDRSIRTTAIPGLRYYFYDPDRRRSVVGFAFQNNGSPTVNPVGLKKVGARREYAFMFADRARENIHLAINDDVKLSGRFSHDNMFRELHFFPRRQLPSLEVDNRTRQFRVTLPTGEPVFFDQDSMELVGGALTERPIDFNRSRHQRRNPDVRYRGKYLAITVAQRGEAPRRAKVWGQTKFAEAHYPAKYSKPCRLSPGHIWDQRPKRGDSDPTLRMLHKSDAQLFATIERQCGWDLSELKRDAPILVEAGT
;
A
#
# COMPACT_ATOMS: atom_id res chain seq x y z
N MET A 1 41.88 -88.54 -5.05
CA MET A 1 41.01 -89.57 -4.42
C MET A 1 40.05 -88.83 -3.48
N ARG A 2 38.73 -88.85 -3.75
CA ARG A 2 37.66 -89.45 -2.88
C ARG A 2 37.64 -88.89 -1.44
N ARG A 3 36.58 -88.34 -0.81
CA ARG A 3 35.09 -88.32 -0.89
C ARG A 3 34.64 -87.11 0.00
N LEU A 4 33.61 -86.31 -0.30
CA LEU A 4 32.15 -86.47 -0.11
C LEU A 4 31.68 -86.67 1.35
N ILE A 5 31.03 -85.65 1.96
CA ILE A 5 29.82 -85.75 2.82
C ILE A 5 28.98 -84.47 2.61
N ILE A 6 27.66 -84.68 2.47
CA ILE A 6 26.55 -83.75 2.17
C ILE A 6 25.62 -83.68 3.41
N VAL A 7 24.69 -82.72 3.38
CA VAL A 7 23.30 -82.69 3.95
C VAL A 7 23.20 -81.66 5.09
N CYS A 8 22.53 -80.51 5.02
CA CYS A 8 21.27 -79.99 4.42
C CYS A 8 20.24 -79.63 5.51
N CYS A 9 19.73 -78.41 5.36
CA CYS A 9 18.36 -77.94 5.61
C CYS A 9 17.74 -78.02 7.02
N ALA A 10 17.44 -76.84 7.56
CA ALA A 10 16.19 -76.60 8.25
C ALA A 10 15.63 -75.23 7.80
N ALA A 11 14.60 -75.28 6.97
CA ALA A 11 13.70 -74.16 6.69
C ALA A 11 12.65 -74.13 7.80
N LEU A 12 12.43 -72.97 8.43
CA LEU A 12 11.32 -72.75 9.35
C LEU A 12 10.29 -71.82 8.71
N ALA A 13 9.08 -72.34 8.69
CA ALA A 13 7.91 -71.84 8.00
C ALA A 13 7.31 -70.60 8.67
N ALA A 14 6.65 -69.82 7.81
CA ALA A 14 5.89 -68.63 8.10
C ALA A 14 4.64 -68.92 8.95
N ALA A 15 4.34 -68.01 9.89
CA ALA A 15 3.02 -67.84 10.46
C ALA A 15 2.54 -66.41 10.11
N CYS A 16 1.41 -66.35 9.39
CA CYS A 16 0.77 -65.16 8.86
C CYS A 16 0.16 -64.31 9.99
N ALA A 17 0.46 -63.00 10.00
CA ALA A 17 -0.36 -61.99 10.68
C ALA A 17 -1.26 -61.30 9.64
N PRO A 18 -2.54 -61.02 9.95
CA PRO A 18 -3.48 -60.48 8.98
C PRO A 18 -3.13 -59.04 8.58
N VAL A 19 -3.01 -58.85 7.27
CA VAL A 19 -2.88 -57.55 6.59
C VAL A 19 -4.16 -56.75 6.86
N GLN A 20 -4.07 -55.69 7.68
CA GLN A 20 -5.10 -54.66 7.73
C GLN A 20 -5.15 -53.95 6.37
N GLN A 21 -6.17 -54.29 5.58
CA GLN A 21 -6.52 -53.54 4.37
C GLN A 21 -6.92 -52.12 4.77
N LYS A 22 -6.06 -51.17 4.42
CA LYS A 22 -6.36 -49.74 4.51
C LYS A 22 -7.43 -49.43 3.46
N PRO A 23 -8.58 -48.83 3.81
CA PRO A 23 -9.61 -48.50 2.83
C PRO A 23 -9.04 -47.56 1.77
N THR A 24 -9.16 -47.97 0.50
CA THR A 24 -8.83 -47.14 -0.66
C THR A 24 -9.86 -46.02 -0.73
N SER A 25 -9.46 -44.79 -0.40
CA SER A 25 -10.30 -43.61 -0.66
C SER A 25 -10.48 -43.42 -2.17
N PRO A 26 -11.71 -43.15 -2.63
CA PRO A 26 -11.99 -42.98 -4.04
C PRO A 26 -11.40 -41.66 -4.58
N ALA A 27 -10.95 -41.79 -5.82
CA ALA A 27 -10.63 -40.79 -6.84
C ALA A 27 -10.72 -39.30 -6.43
N ASP A 28 -9.56 -38.67 -6.60
CA ASP A 28 -9.29 -37.24 -6.69
C ASP A 28 -10.37 -36.50 -7.51
N THR A 29 -11.37 -35.95 -6.82
CA THR A 29 -12.28 -34.98 -7.41
C THR A 29 -11.47 -33.71 -7.63
N GLY A 30 -11.06 -33.48 -8.88
CA GLY A 30 -10.33 -32.30 -9.29
C GLY A 30 -10.93 -31.04 -8.66
N TYR A 31 -10.24 -30.53 -7.63
CA TYR A 31 -10.48 -29.20 -7.11
C TYR A 31 -10.06 -28.24 -8.22
N ARG A 32 -11.03 -27.89 -9.08
CA ARG A 32 -10.89 -26.75 -9.97
C ARG A 32 -10.74 -25.55 -9.06
N ALA A 33 -9.49 -25.12 -8.86
CA ALA A 33 -9.18 -23.95 -8.07
C ALA A 33 -10.11 -22.83 -8.55
N LYS A 34 -10.92 -22.28 -7.62
CA LYS A 34 -11.73 -21.10 -7.94
C LYS A 34 -10.79 -20.08 -8.57
N PRO A 35 -11.15 -19.45 -9.71
CA PRO A 35 -10.33 -18.42 -10.31
C PRO A 35 -9.92 -17.44 -9.22
N ALA A 36 -8.63 -17.18 -9.10
CA ALA A 36 -8.14 -16.17 -8.17
C ALA A 36 -8.89 -14.87 -8.51
N PHE A 37 -9.56 -14.29 -7.52
CA PHE A 37 -10.20 -12.99 -7.69
C PHE A 37 -9.13 -12.00 -8.15
N ASP A 38 -9.26 -11.48 -9.37
CA ASP A 38 -8.21 -10.64 -9.95
C ASP A 38 -8.40 -9.16 -9.62
N GLY A 39 -9.56 -8.70 -9.12
CA GLY A 39 -9.78 -7.32 -8.63
C GLY A 39 -9.55 -6.18 -9.62
N LEU A 40 -8.89 -6.42 -10.76
CA LEU A 40 -8.49 -5.42 -11.75
C LEU A 40 -9.71 -4.78 -12.40
N ALA A 41 -10.74 -5.56 -12.71
CA ALA A 41 -11.96 -5.02 -13.30
C ALA A 41 -12.68 -4.04 -12.35
N GLU A 42 -12.67 -4.31 -11.04
CA GLU A 42 -13.22 -3.40 -10.03
C GLU A 42 -12.34 -2.15 -9.90
N LEU A 43 -11.02 -2.33 -9.86
CA LEU A 43 -10.05 -1.24 -9.75
C LEU A 43 -9.95 -0.36 -10.99
N ALA A 44 -10.29 -0.85 -12.19
CA ALA A 44 -10.20 -0.06 -13.42
C ALA A 44 -11.27 1.03 -13.49
N GLN A 45 -12.37 0.91 -12.74
CA GLN A 45 -13.46 1.87 -12.79
C GLN A 45 -13.15 3.12 -11.95
N PRO A 46 -13.32 4.33 -12.49
CA PRO A 46 -13.29 5.55 -11.68
C PRO A 46 -14.56 5.62 -10.83
N VAL A 47 -14.42 5.38 -9.52
CA VAL A 47 -15.55 5.39 -8.58
C VAL A 47 -15.40 6.55 -7.60
N ALA A 48 -16.47 7.31 -7.36
CA ALA A 48 -16.47 8.34 -6.32
C ALA A 48 -16.31 7.73 -4.92
N PRO A 49 -15.72 8.47 -3.95
CA PRO A 49 -15.74 8.03 -2.55
C PRO A 49 -17.19 7.86 -2.07
N GLU A 50 -17.45 6.81 -1.29
CA GLU A 50 -18.82 6.48 -0.85
C GLU A 50 -19.28 7.30 0.35
N ARG A 51 -18.32 7.86 1.10
CA ARG A 51 -18.54 8.56 2.37
C ARG A 51 -17.35 9.45 2.70
N ASP A 52 -17.54 10.37 3.64
CA ASP A 52 -16.45 11.23 4.11
C ASP A 52 -15.53 10.54 5.13
N ALA A 53 -16.11 9.81 6.09
CA ALA A 53 -15.39 9.22 7.22
C ALA A 53 -15.44 7.69 7.23
N ILE A 54 -14.38 7.05 7.73
CA ILE A 54 -14.28 5.61 7.95
C ILE A 54 -15.15 5.20 9.14
N ARG A 55 -15.94 4.15 8.98
CA ARG A 55 -16.59 3.42 10.06
C ARG A 55 -15.54 2.69 10.91
N ASP A 56 -15.62 2.80 12.23
CA ASP A 56 -14.58 2.27 13.13
C ASP A 56 -14.19 0.79 12.89
N PRO A 57 -15.12 -0.16 12.66
CA PRO A 57 -14.75 -1.54 12.35
C PRO A 57 -13.90 -1.68 11.07
N HIS A 58 -14.08 -0.74 10.13
CA HIS A 58 -13.51 -0.79 8.78
C HIS A 58 -12.08 -0.29 8.68
N ARG A 59 -11.51 0.13 9.81
CA ARG A 59 -10.19 0.77 9.81
C ARG A 59 -9.02 -0.22 9.81
N TYR A 60 -9.16 -1.35 10.49
CA TYR A 60 -8.04 -2.26 10.77
C TYR A 60 -8.21 -3.67 10.23
N ASP A 61 -9.45 -4.10 9.94
CA ASP A 61 -9.73 -5.48 9.55
C ASP A 61 -9.51 -5.73 8.04
N ARG A 62 -8.26 -5.54 7.60
CA ARG A 62 -7.87 -5.75 6.19
C ARG A 62 -7.10 -7.05 6.03
N SER A 63 -7.39 -7.78 4.96
CA SER A 63 -6.56 -8.88 4.49
C SER A 63 -5.74 -8.45 3.28
N ILE A 64 -4.49 -8.91 3.20
CA ILE A 64 -3.60 -8.68 2.06
C ILE A 64 -3.58 -9.95 1.22
N ARG A 65 -3.77 -9.81 -0.10
CA ARG A 65 -3.56 -10.92 -1.03
C ARG A 65 -2.58 -10.54 -2.13
N THR A 66 -1.71 -11.48 -2.46
CA THR A 66 -0.88 -11.43 -3.65
C THR A 66 -1.72 -11.68 -4.89
N THR A 67 -1.35 -11.04 -6.00
CA THR A 67 -2.04 -11.19 -7.29
C THR A 67 -1.29 -12.15 -8.20
N ALA A 68 -1.84 -12.43 -9.38
CA ALA A 68 -1.12 -13.16 -10.42
C ALA A 68 0.07 -12.36 -10.98
N ILE A 69 0.07 -11.03 -10.83
CA ILE A 69 1.14 -10.16 -11.32
C ILE A 69 2.20 -9.99 -10.21
N PRO A 70 3.44 -10.48 -10.41
CA PRO A 70 4.49 -10.39 -9.39
C PRO A 70 4.72 -8.93 -8.99
N GLY A 71 4.68 -8.63 -7.69
CA GLY A 71 4.88 -7.28 -7.18
C GLY A 71 3.60 -6.46 -7.00
N LEU A 72 2.48 -6.84 -7.63
CA LEU A 72 1.17 -6.24 -7.37
C LEU A 72 0.44 -6.98 -6.24
N ARG A 73 -0.16 -6.21 -5.32
CA ARG A 73 -0.94 -6.71 -4.17
C ARG A 73 -2.27 -5.97 -4.06
N TYR A 74 -3.29 -6.65 -3.54
CA TYR A 74 -4.57 -6.04 -3.18
C TYR A 74 -4.80 -6.07 -1.68
N TYR A 75 -5.44 -5.01 -1.20
CA TYR A 75 -5.99 -4.92 0.14
C TYR A 75 -7.50 -5.11 0.07
N PHE A 76 -8.00 -6.08 0.82
CA PHE A 76 -9.41 -6.42 0.88
C PHE A 76 -9.96 -6.15 2.27
N TYR A 77 -11.21 -5.69 2.28
CA TYR A 77 -12.06 -5.67 3.47
C TYR A 77 -13.17 -6.71 3.26
N ASP A 78 -13.55 -7.43 4.32
CA ASP A 78 -14.67 -8.40 4.28
C ASP A 78 -15.67 -8.16 5.43
N PRO A 79 -16.14 -6.92 5.64
CA PRO A 79 -17.22 -6.70 6.59
C PRO A 79 -18.46 -7.35 6.03
N ASP A 80 -19.26 -7.93 6.91
CA ASP A 80 -20.55 -8.49 6.53
C ASP A 80 -20.44 -9.57 5.43
N ARG A 81 -19.27 -10.20 5.29
CA ARG A 81 -18.94 -11.23 4.30
C ARG A 81 -19.03 -10.75 2.83
N ARG A 82 -18.94 -9.43 2.60
CA ARG A 82 -18.86 -8.84 1.26
C ARG A 82 -17.46 -8.29 1.00
N ARG A 83 -16.68 -9.06 0.24
CA ARG A 83 -15.34 -8.65 -0.20
C ARG A 83 -15.42 -7.39 -1.07
N SER A 84 -14.69 -6.36 -0.65
CA SER A 84 -14.49 -5.11 -1.41
C SER A 84 -13.01 -4.78 -1.49
N VAL A 85 -12.55 -4.26 -2.63
CA VAL A 85 -11.18 -3.72 -2.73
C VAL A 85 -11.12 -2.38 -2.01
N VAL A 86 -10.16 -2.25 -1.10
CA VAL A 86 -9.93 -1.03 -0.27
C VAL A 86 -8.52 -0.47 -0.41
N GLY A 87 -7.78 -1.00 -1.37
CA GLY A 87 -6.45 -0.54 -1.71
C GLY A 87 -5.72 -1.53 -2.62
N PHE A 88 -4.59 -1.08 -3.16
CA PHE A 88 -3.64 -1.92 -3.87
C PHE A 88 -2.22 -1.39 -3.65
N ALA A 89 -1.21 -2.23 -3.91
CA ALA A 89 0.18 -1.82 -3.80
C ALA A 89 1.09 -2.43 -4.86
N PHE A 90 2.09 -1.65 -5.26
CA PHE A 90 3.23 -2.13 -6.03
C PHE A 90 4.44 -2.34 -5.13
N GLN A 91 5.18 -3.41 -5.38
CA GLN A 91 6.38 -3.78 -4.65
C GLN A 91 7.57 -3.88 -5.59
N ASN A 92 8.43 -2.87 -5.50
CA ASN A 92 9.72 -2.86 -6.17
C ASN A 92 10.75 -3.56 -5.27
N ASN A 93 10.90 -4.87 -5.46
CA ASN A 93 11.87 -5.71 -4.74
C ASN A 93 13.28 -5.64 -5.35
N GLY A 94 13.45 -4.98 -6.49
CA GLY A 94 14.71 -4.82 -7.20
C GLY A 94 14.47 -4.22 -8.56
N SER A 95 15.24 -3.19 -8.91
CA SER A 95 15.11 -2.48 -10.19
C SER A 95 16.36 -1.66 -10.50
N PRO A 96 16.69 -1.38 -11.78
CA PRO A 96 17.96 -0.75 -12.13
C PRO A 96 18.14 0.66 -11.58
N THR A 97 17.05 1.43 -11.50
CA THR A 97 17.09 2.86 -11.17
C THR A 97 16.74 3.08 -9.71
N VAL A 98 15.62 2.52 -9.26
CA VAL A 98 15.02 2.88 -7.96
C VAL A 98 15.55 2.03 -6.83
N ASN A 99 15.69 0.72 -7.06
CA ASN A 99 16.16 -0.26 -6.07
C ASN A 99 17.27 -1.17 -6.64
N PRO A 100 18.44 -0.61 -7.01
CA PRO A 100 19.53 -1.39 -7.59
C PRO A 100 20.14 -2.39 -6.59
N VAL A 101 19.93 -2.16 -5.29
CA VAL A 101 20.38 -3.07 -4.23
C VAL A 101 19.50 -4.31 -4.16
N GLY A 102 18.19 -4.19 -4.39
CA GLY A 102 17.26 -5.32 -4.44
C GLY A 102 17.57 -6.33 -5.53
N LEU A 103 18.21 -5.89 -6.63
CA LEU A 103 18.72 -6.80 -7.68
C LEU A 103 19.92 -7.64 -7.22
N LYS A 104 20.66 -7.17 -6.20
CA LYS A 104 21.89 -7.81 -5.70
C LYS A 104 21.64 -8.67 -4.46
N LYS A 105 20.65 -8.31 -3.64
CA LYS A 105 20.32 -9.00 -2.40
C LYS A 105 18.83 -8.93 -2.11
N VAL A 106 18.30 -10.03 -1.59
CA VAL A 106 16.91 -10.09 -1.14
C VAL A 106 16.70 -9.18 0.07
N GLY A 107 15.54 -8.53 0.13
CA GLY A 107 15.01 -7.87 1.32
C GLY A 107 14.82 -6.36 1.17
N ALA A 108 15.68 -5.68 0.40
CA ALA A 108 15.51 -4.26 0.13
C ALA A 108 14.28 -4.03 -0.75
N ARG A 109 13.36 -3.16 -0.34
CA ARG A 109 12.10 -2.93 -1.06
C ARG A 109 11.64 -1.48 -0.96
N ARG A 110 11.06 -0.98 -2.05
CA ARG A 110 10.11 0.14 -2.01
C ARG A 110 8.69 -0.38 -2.28
N GLU A 111 7.75 0.05 -1.46
CA GLU A 111 6.32 -0.24 -1.63
C GLU A 111 5.55 1.05 -1.89
N TYR A 112 4.63 1.04 -2.85
CA TYR A 112 3.68 2.12 -3.15
C TYR A 112 2.29 1.58 -2.90
N ALA A 113 1.68 1.94 -1.77
CA ALA A 113 0.36 1.48 -1.37
C ALA A 113 -0.68 2.59 -1.53
N PHE A 114 -1.60 2.40 -2.48
CA PHE A 114 -2.77 3.25 -2.67
C PHE A 114 -3.87 2.76 -1.73
N MET A 115 -4.16 3.57 -0.72
CA MET A 115 -5.05 3.23 0.37
C MET A 115 -6.34 4.03 0.26
N PHE A 116 -7.48 3.37 0.48
CA PHE A 116 -8.80 3.98 0.52
C PHE A 116 -9.76 3.13 1.39
N ALA A 117 -9.39 2.93 2.66
CA ALA A 117 -10.17 2.12 3.59
C ALA A 117 -11.61 2.63 3.73
N ASP A 118 -12.56 1.69 3.83
CA ASP A 118 -14.01 1.95 3.84
C ASP A 118 -14.51 2.79 2.65
N ARG A 119 -13.68 2.89 1.60
CA ARG A 119 -13.91 3.75 0.42
C ARG A 119 -14.25 5.19 0.84
N ALA A 120 -13.71 5.59 1.99
CA ALA A 120 -13.98 6.86 2.65
C ALA A 120 -12.96 7.91 2.23
N ARG A 121 -13.46 9.11 1.95
CA ARG A 121 -12.67 10.24 1.49
C ARG A 121 -11.50 10.56 2.43
N GLU A 122 -11.69 10.49 3.76
CA GLU A 122 -10.65 10.80 4.75
C GLU A 122 -9.42 9.87 4.71
N ASN A 123 -9.55 8.69 4.09
CA ASN A 123 -8.48 7.69 4.05
C ASN A 123 -7.83 7.52 2.69
N ILE A 124 -8.16 8.37 1.71
CA ILE A 124 -7.58 8.27 0.37
C ILE A 124 -6.17 8.86 0.38
N HIS A 125 -5.15 8.02 0.23
CA HIS A 125 -3.75 8.45 0.18
C HIS A 125 -2.85 7.42 -0.50
N LEU A 126 -1.67 7.86 -0.93
CA LEU A 126 -0.56 7.01 -1.32
C LEU A 126 0.42 6.93 -0.15
N ALA A 127 0.65 5.75 0.40
CA ALA A 127 1.70 5.46 1.36
C ALA A 127 2.90 4.84 0.64
N ILE A 128 4.09 5.32 0.93
CA ILE A 128 5.35 4.85 0.36
C ILE A 128 6.26 4.43 1.50
N ASN A 129 6.78 3.21 1.42
CA ASN A 129 7.70 2.68 2.41
C ASN A 129 8.98 2.19 1.73
N ASP A 130 10.11 2.70 2.20
CA ASP A 130 11.43 2.16 1.91
C ASP A 130 11.87 1.30 3.08
N ASP A 131 12.00 -0.01 2.85
CA ASP A 131 12.60 -0.96 3.80
C ASP A 131 13.97 -1.39 3.27
N VAL A 132 15.03 -0.81 3.82
CA VAL A 132 16.39 -1.02 3.30
C VAL A 132 17.09 -2.26 3.87
N LYS A 133 16.52 -2.88 4.92
CA LYS A 133 17.07 -4.08 5.59
C LYS A 133 18.59 -4.02 5.86
N LEU A 134 19.09 -2.88 6.36
CA LEU A 134 20.52 -2.71 6.66
C LEU A 134 20.89 -3.15 8.09
N SER A 135 19.97 -2.98 9.04
CA SER A 135 20.23 -3.28 10.46
C SER A 135 19.38 -4.44 10.99
N GLY A 136 18.33 -4.83 10.27
CA GLY A 136 17.35 -5.83 10.71
C GLY A 136 16.31 -5.28 11.69
N ARG A 137 16.41 -4.00 12.08
CA ARG A 137 15.47 -3.35 13.01
C ARG A 137 14.49 -2.46 12.26
N PHE A 138 13.19 -2.70 12.44
CA PHE A 138 12.13 -1.96 11.74
C PHE A 138 12.25 -0.44 11.89
N SER A 139 12.40 0.04 13.14
CA SER A 139 12.51 1.48 13.45
C SER A 139 13.75 2.16 12.87
N HIS A 140 14.75 1.38 12.45
CA HIS A 140 15.97 1.90 11.82
C HIS A 140 15.87 1.85 10.30
N ASP A 141 15.27 0.79 9.76
CA ASP A 141 15.30 0.46 8.33
C ASP A 141 14.08 0.92 7.55
N ASN A 142 12.96 1.20 8.20
CA ASN A 142 11.72 1.62 7.53
C ASN A 142 11.59 3.15 7.52
N MET A 143 11.44 3.70 6.32
CA MET A 143 11.20 5.11 6.10
C MET A 143 9.88 5.30 5.34
N PHE A 144 9.00 6.12 5.92
CA PHE A 144 7.66 6.34 5.40
C PHE A 144 7.54 7.72 4.78
N ARG A 145 6.78 7.79 3.68
CA ARG A 145 6.20 9.02 3.15
C ARG A 145 4.74 8.75 2.79
N GLU A 146 3.87 9.69 3.06
CA GLU A 146 2.52 9.68 2.54
C GLU A 146 2.25 10.90 1.68
N LEU A 147 1.42 10.72 0.66
CA LEU A 147 0.90 11.77 -0.21
C LEU A 147 -0.63 11.70 -0.19
N HIS A 148 -1.26 12.83 0.11
CA HIS A 148 -2.70 13.02 0.11
C HIS A 148 -3.04 13.98 -1.02
N PHE A 149 -3.93 13.61 -1.94
CA PHE A 149 -4.19 14.36 -3.18
C PHE A 149 -5.57 15.02 -3.13
N PHE A 150 -5.66 16.26 -3.60
CA PHE A 150 -6.90 17.04 -3.58
C PHE A 150 -7.08 17.83 -4.88
N PRO A 151 -8.31 17.96 -5.40
CA PRO A 151 -9.55 17.44 -4.82
C PRO A 151 -9.70 15.92 -4.95
N ARG A 152 -10.38 15.29 -3.98
CA ARG A 152 -10.63 13.85 -3.90
C ARG A 152 -11.92 13.51 -4.67
N ARG A 153 -11.80 13.48 -6.00
CA ARG A 153 -12.89 13.25 -6.97
C ARG A 153 -13.27 11.79 -7.08
N GLN A 154 -12.28 10.91 -6.96
CA GLN A 154 -12.45 9.47 -7.12
C GLN A 154 -11.53 8.70 -6.18
N LEU A 155 -11.82 7.42 -6.01
CA LEU A 155 -10.88 6.45 -5.49
C LEU A 155 -9.74 6.26 -6.50
N PRO A 156 -8.52 5.96 -6.03
CA PRO A 156 -7.44 5.53 -6.92
C PRO A 156 -7.88 4.33 -7.75
N SER A 157 -7.72 4.41 -9.07
CA SER A 157 -8.04 3.35 -10.01
C SER A 157 -6.77 2.78 -10.66
N LEU A 158 -6.82 1.54 -11.13
CA LEU A 158 -5.70 0.82 -11.73
C LEU A 158 -6.14 0.16 -13.04
N GLU A 159 -5.47 0.50 -14.12
CA GLU A 159 -5.58 -0.15 -15.43
C GLU A 159 -4.25 -0.80 -15.80
N VAL A 160 -4.31 -1.98 -16.42
CA VAL A 160 -3.13 -2.68 -16.95
C VAL A 160 -3.07 -2.47 -18.46
N ASP A 161 -2.07 -1.72 -18.93
CA ASP A 161 -1.81 -1.53 -20.35
C ASP A 161 -0.72 -2.50 -20.82
N ASN A 162 -1.16 -3.63 -21.38
CA ASN A 162 -0.27 -4.66 -21.90
C ASN A 162 0.49 -4.24 -23.18
N ARG A 163 0.05 -3.18 -23.88
CA ARG A 163 0.74 -2.69 -25.10
C ARG A 163 2.00 -1.92 -24.74
N THR A 164 1.91 -1.08 -23.71
CA THR A 164 3.03 -0.28 -23.22
C THR A 164 3.79 -0.96 -22.08
N ARG A 165 3.30 -2.10 -21.59
CA ARG A 165 3.80 -2.82 -20.40
C ARG A 165 3.83 -1.92 -19.17
N GLN A 166 2.79 -1.10 -19.02
CA GLN A 166 2.63 -0.18 -17.90
C GLN A 166 1.36 -0.45 -17.12
N PHE A 167 1.39 -0.14 -15.83
CA PHE A 167 0.20 0.12 -15.06
C PHE A 167 -0.11 1.60 -15.12
N ARG A 168 -1.35 1.93 -15.45
CA ARG A 168 -1.87 3.28 -15.32
C ARG A 168 -2.68 3.37 -14.04
N VAL A 169 -2.17 4.13 -13.08
CA VAL A 169 -2.91 4.51 -11.88
C VAL A 169 -3.54 5.87 -12.11
N THR A 170 -4.84 6.01 -11.86
CA THR A 170 -5.48 7.33 -11.79
C THR A 170 -5.55 7.78 -10.35
N LEU A 171 -4.93 8.91 -10.04
CA LEU A 171 -4.94 9.53 -8.71
C LEU A 171 -6.34 10.05 -8.34
N PRO A 172 -6.59 10.37 -7.06
CA PRO A 172 -7.88 10.93 -6.62
C PRO A 172 -8.28 12.23 -7.33
N THR A 173 -7.30 12.95 -7.87
CA THR A 173 -7.48 14.18 -8.67
C THR A 173 -7.92 13.92 -10.11
N GLY A 174 -7.90 12.65 -10.56
CA GLY A 174 -8.11 12.25 -11.94
C GLY A 174 -6.82 12.20 -12.78
N GLU A 175 -5.67 12.51 -12.19
CA GLU A 175 -4.40 12.56 -12.92
C GLU A 175 -3.74 11.18 -13.05
N PRO A 176 -3.15 10.84 -14.21
CA PRO A 176 -2.48 9.57 -14.39
C PRO A 176 -1.08 9.55 -13.78
N VAL A 177 -0.69 8.37 -13.34
CA VAL A 177 0.64 7.98 -12.88
C VAL A 177 0.94 6.62 -13.49
N PHE A 178 2.16 6.44 -14.01
CA PHE A 178 2.53 5.24 -14.76
C PHE A 178 3.60 4.45 -14.03
N PHE A 179 3.39 3.15 -13.86
CA PHE A 179 4.39 2.23 -13.32
C PHE A 179 4.79 1.21 -14.40
N ASP A 180 6.06 0.86 -14.47
CA ASP A 180 6.52 -0.23 -15.32
C ASP A 180 6.09 -1.59 -14.74
N GLN A 181 5.59 -2.49 -15.59
CA GLN A 181 5.02 -3.77 -15.13
C GLN A 181 6.07 -4.76 -14.63
N ASP A 182 7.33 -4.63 -15.03
CA ASP A 182 8.38 -5.60 -14.69
C ASP A 182 9.12 -5.19 -13.42
N SER A 183 9.50 -3.92 -13.36
CA SER A 183 10.33 -3.36 -12.29
C SER A 183 9.52 -2.74 -11.15
N MET A 184 8.23 -2.44 -11.40
CA MET A 184 7.39 -1.66 -10.49
C MET A 184 7.94 -0.26 -10.20
N GLU A 185 8.80 0.27 -11.08
CA GLU A 185 9.28 1.66 -11.01
C GLU A 185 8.18 2.61 -11.48
N LEU A 186 8.09 3.78 -10.83
CA LEU A 186 7.31 4.91 -11.33
C LEU A 186 8.04 5.51 -12.53
N VAL A 187 7.43 5.40 -13.70
CA VAL A 187 8.03 5.82 -14.98
C VAL A 187 7.44 7.12 -15.55
N GLY A 188 6.35 7.64 -14.97
CA GLY A 188 5.85 8.96 -15.37
C GLY A 188 4.50 9.39 -14.78
N GLY A 189 3.98 10.50 -15.30
CA GLY A 189 2.70 11.09 -14.90
C GLY A 189 2.83 12.20 -13.85
N ALA A 190 1.85 12.32 -12.96
CA ALA A 190 1.79 13.39 -11.95
C ALA A 190 2.80 13.23 -10.80
N LEU A 191 3.56 12.14 -10.76
CA LEU A 191 4.58 11.85 -9.76
C LEU A 191 5.95 11.70 -10.41
N THR A 192 6.99 12.03 -9.64
CA THR A 192 8.39 11.75 -9.98
C THR A 192 9.05 11.09 -8.78
N GLU A 193 10.05 10.24 -9.02
CA GLU A 193 10.78 9.59 -7.93
C GLU A 193 12.29 9.63 -8.07
N ARG A 194 12.97 9.31 -6.97
CA ARG A 194 14.41 9.08 -6.89
C ARG A 194 14.72 7.74 -6.23
N PRO A 195 15.95 7.23 -6.38
CA PRO A 195 16.34 5.95 -5.79
C PRO A 195 16.16 5.88 -4.27
N ILE A 196 16.03 4.66 -3.75
CA ILE A 196 16.04 4.40 -2.30
C ILE A 196 17.39 4.85 -1.72
N ASP A 197 17.35 5.57 -0.60
CA ASP A 197 18.55 5.99 0.11
C ASP A 197 19.08 4.84 0.99
N PHE A 198 20.18 4.22 0.56
CA PHE A 198 20.87 3.16 1.29
C PHE A 198 22.00 3.66 2.20
N ASN A 199 22.02 4.94 2.60
CA ASN A 199 23.00 5.44 3.56
C ASN A 199 23.00 4.58 4.85
N ARG A 200 24.18 4.11 5.24
CA ARG A 200 24.38 3.27 6.43
C ARG A 200 24.02 4.02 7.71
N SER A 201 24.23 5.33 7.75
CA SER A 201 23.81 6.17 8.86
C SER A 201 22.31 6.41 8.83
N ARG A 202 21.59 5.84 9.81
CA ARG A 202 20.14 6.06 10.00
C ARG A 202 19.76 7.53 10.20
N HIS A 203 20.70 8.38 10.66
CA HIS A 203 20.42 9.79 10.91
C HIS A 203 20.53 10.64 9.63
N GLN A 204 21.32 10.18 8.65
CA GLN A 204 21.50 10.87 7.37
C GLN A 204 20.59 10.34 6.28
N ARG A 205 20.09 9.10 6.44
CA ARG A 205 19.21 8.47 5.46
C ARG A 205 17.89 9.22 5.32
N ARG A 206 17.52 9.52 4.09
CA ARG A 206 16.31 10.25 3.72
C ARG A 206 15.09 9.33 3.64
N ASN A 207 13.92 9.94 3.79
CA ASN A 207 12.64 9.27 3.51
C ASN A 207 12.45 9.11 1.98
N PRO A 208 11.53 8.25 1.52
CA PRO A 208 11.31 8.04 0.09
C PRO A 208 11.11 9.36 -0.65
N ASP A 209 11.94 9.64 -1.67
CA ASP A 209 11.88 10.92 -2.40
C ASP A 209 10.99 10.79 -3.64
N VAL A 210 9.68 10.67 -3.37
CA VAL A 210 8.62 10.75 -4.38
C VAL A 210 7.93 12.11 -4.27
N ARG A 211 7.84 12.82 -5.39
CA ARG A 211 7.38 14.21 -5.45
C ARG A 211 6.22 14.37 -6.42
N TYR A 212 5.22 15.12 -5.98
CA TYR A 212 4.09 15.50 -6.82
C TYR A 212 4.45 16.67 -7.74
N ARG A 213 4.08 16.53 -9.02
CA ARG A 213 4.29 17.51 -10.10
C ARG A 213 3.01 17.81 -10.88
N GLY A 214 1.87 17.33 -10.39
CA GLY A 214 0.57 17.48 -11.05
C GLY A 214 -0.03 18.87 -10.93
N LYS A 215 -1.25 19.01 -11.44
CA LYS A 215 -1.97 20.28 -11.60
C LYS A 215 -2.71 20.76 -10.36
N TYR A 216 -2.83 19.94 -9.32
CA TYR A 216 -3.67 20.24 -8.16
C TYR A 216 -2.84 20.33 -6.88
N LEU A 217 -3.46 20.03 -5.74
CA LEU A 217 -2.82 20.10 -4.43
C LEU A 217 -2.47 18.70 -3.94
N ALA A 218 -1.24 18.54 -3.44
CA ALA A 218 -0.84 17.38 -2.67
C ALA A 218 -0.30 17.80 -1.30
N ILE A 219 -0.65 17.06 -0.25
CA ILE A 219 -0.07 17.22 1.09
C ILE A 219 0.80 16.01 1.36
N THR A 220 2.04 16.26 1.76
CA THR A 220 3.01 15.21 2.06
C THR A 220 3.45 15.25 3.51
N VAL A 221 3.63 14.06 4.10
CA VAL A 221 4.24 13.87 5.42
C VAL A 221 5.23 12.72 5.34
N ALA A 222 6.28 12.75 6.17
CA ALA A 222 7.30 11.70 6.15
C ALA A 222 7.90 11.48 7.54
N GLN A 223 8.19 10.23 7.88
CA GLN A 223 8.71 9.84 9.19
C GLN A 223 9.41 8.48 9.11
N ARG A 224 10.41 8.29 9.97
CA ARG A 224 11.07 6.99 10.17
C ARG A 224 10.38 6.21 11.29
N GLY A 225 10.09 4.94 11.03
CA GLY A 225 9.71 3.96 12.06
C GLY A 225 8.40 4.20 12.81
N GLU A 226 7.64 5.25 12.46
CA GLU A 226 6.44 5.73 13.17
C GLU A 226 5.46 6.33 12.14
N ALA A 227 4.20 6.50 12.54
CA ALA A 227 3.16 7.09 11.69
C ALA A 227 3.52 8.54 11.27
N PRO A 228 3.54 8.86 9.97
CA PRO A 228 4.04 10.16 9.49
C PRO A 228 3.10 11.33 9.76
N ARG A 229 1.82 11.07 10.07
CA ARG A 229 0.79 12.10 10.32
C ARG A 229 0.86 12.74 11.71
N ARG A 230 1.71 12.23 12.62
CA ARG A 230 1.82 12.78 13.98
C ARG A 230 2.50 14.15 13.94
N ALA A 231 1.91 15.13 14.62
CA ALA A 231 2.48 16.47 14.76
C ALA A 231 3.72 16.51 15.66
N LYS A 232 3.86 15.54 16.57
CA LYS A 232 5.03 15.36 17.44
C LYS A 232 5.46 13.90 17.47
N VAL A 233 6.75 13.65 17.29
CA VAL A 233 7.36 12.31 17.43
C VAL A 233 8.65 12.44 18.21
N TRP A 234 8.78 11.68 19.31
CA TRP A 234 9.94 11.71 20.21
C TRP A 234 10.33 13.13 20.66
N GLY A 235 9.32 13.94 21.04
CA GLY A 235 9.51 15.32 21.47
C GLY A 235 9.75 16.34 20.34
N GLN A 236 9.96 15.89 19.09
CA GLN A 236 10.21 16.78 17.95
C GLN A 236 8.92 17.15 17.24
N THR A 237 8.74 18.45 16.99
CA THR A 237 7.69 18.96 16.10
C THR A 237 7.93 18.51 14.66
N LYS A 238 6.89 18.00 14.03
CA LYS A 238 6.87 17.56 12.64
C LYS A 238 6.03 18.51 11.78
N PHE A 239 6.25 18.45 10.48
CA PHE A 239 5.60 19.32 9.51
C PHE A 239 5.01 18.47 8.38
N ALA A 240 3.82 18.86 7.95
CA ALA A 240 3.32 18.52 6.64
C ALA A 240 3.80 19.57 5.63
N GLU A 241 3.93 19.17 4.37
CA GLU A 241 4.21 20.06 3.27
C GLU A 241 3.05 20.02 2.28
N ALA A 242 2.40 21.16 2.06
CA ALA A 242 1.45 21.36 0.98
C ALA A 242 2.20 21.75 -0.30
N HIS A 243 1.89 21.10 -1.41
CA HIS A 243 2.48 21.29 -2.73
C HIS A 243 1.35 21.59 -3.71
N TYR A 244 1.43 22.73 -4.39
CA TYR A 244 0.52 23.07 -5.51
C TYR A 244 1.34 23.63 -6.68
N PRO A 245 2.09 22.75 -7.37
CA PRO A 245 3.17 23.18 -8.26
C PRO A 245 2.70 23.90 -9.53
N ALA A 246 1.43 23.75 -9.92
CA ALA A 246 0.85 24.51 -11.03
C ALA A 246 0.68 26.01 -10.73
N LYS A 247 0.59 26.41 -9.45
CA LYS A 247 0.39 27.81 -9.04
C LYS A 247 1.50 28.37 -8.16
N TYR A 248 2.14 27.53 -7.34
CA TYR A 248 3.15 27.95 -6.36
C TYR A 248 4.44 27.14 -6.51
N SER A 249 5.57 27.84 -6.63
CA SER A 249 6.89 27.22 -6.83
C SER A 249 7.50 26.62 -5.56
N LYS A 250 7.11 27.13 -4.38
CA LYS A 250 7.59 26.67 -3.07
C LYS A 250 6.48 25.93 -2.34
N PRO A 251 6.78 24.80 -1.67
CA PRO A 251 5.81 24.17 -0.79
C PRO A 251 5.57 25.02 0.45
N CYS A 252 4.36 24.92 1.00
CA CYS A 252 4.02 25.51 2.28
C CYS A 252 4.18 24.47 3.39
N ARG A 253 4.87 24.83 4.48
CA ARG A 253 5.02 24.00 5.66
C ARG A 253 3.96 24.36 6.69
N LEU A 254 3.23 23.37 7.18
CA LEU A 254 2.19 23.53 8.20
C LEU A 254 2.21 22.38 9.20
N SER A 255 1.64 22.61 10.39
CA SER A 255 1.53 21.56 11.40
C SER A 255 0.55 20.47 10.93
N PRO A 256 0.90 19.17 11.06
CA PRO A 256 -0.04 18.07 10.87
C PRO A 256 -1.30 18.19 11.74
N GLY A 257 -1.22 18.90 12.88
CA GLY A 257 -2.36 19.15 13.76
C GLY A 257 -3.42 20.10 13.18
N HIS A 258 -3.14 20.77 12.06
CA HIS A 258 -4.16 21.49 11.29
C HIS A 258 -4.91 20.60 10.30
N ILE A 259 -4.48 19.35 10.11
CA ILE A 259 -4.99 18.45 9.07
C ILE A 259 -5.61 17.20 9.70
N TRP A 260 -4.94 16.61 10.69
CA TRP A 260 -5.36 15.39 11.36
C TRP A 260 -5.55 15.60 12.87
N ASP A 261 -6.54 14.92 13.43
CA ASP A 261 -6.81 14.89 14.87
C ASP A 261 -5.65 14.21 15.61
N GLN A 262 -4.97 14.98 16.45
CA GLN A 262 -3.80 14.54 17.21
C GLN A 262 -4.17 14.01 18.61
N ARG A 263 -5.45 14.00 18.98
CA ARG A 263 -5.90 13.58 20.31
C ARG A 263 -5.78 12.06 20.45
N PRO A 264 -4.91 11.54 21.32
CA PRO A 264 -4.90 10.11 21.62
C PRO A 264 -6.17 9.74 22.39
N LYS A 265 -6.83 8.63 22.06
CA LYS A 265 -7.85 8.06 22.94
C LYS A 265 -7.16 7.26 24.05
N ARG A 266 -7.83 7.14 25.20
CA ARG A 266 -7.32 6.33 26.32
C ARG A 266 -7.14 4.89 25.85
N GLY A 267 -5.90 4.38 25.92
CA GLY A 267 -5.55 3.04 25.45
C GLY A 267 -4.95 2.98 24.04
N ASP A 268 -4.90 4.09 23.30
CA ASP A 268 -4.28 4.13 21.98
C ASP A 268 -2.75 4.10 22.11
N SER A 269 -2.12 3.01 21.68
CA SER A 269 -0.69 2.98 21.38
C SER A 269 -0.40 3.66 20.02
N ASP A 270 -1.34 3.60 19.08
CA ASP A 270 -1.29 4.27 17.78
C ASP A 270 -2.64 4.98 17.48
N PRO A 271 -2.71 6.32 17.63
CA PRO A 271 -3.94 7.06 17.47
C PRO A 271 -4.40 7.03 16.02
N THR A 272 -5.71 7.11 15.86
CA THR A 272 -6.37 6.92 14.57
C THR A 272 -6.12 8.07 13.57
N LEU A 273 -5.61 9.22 14.01
CA LEU A 273 -5.24 10.40 13.19
C LEU A 273 -6.24 10.68 12.05
N ARG A 274 -7.52 10.89 12.42
CA ARG A 274 -8.61 11.19 11.49
C ARG A 274 -8.43 12.56 10.85
N MET A 275 -8.93 12.77 9.63
CA MET A 275 -8.89 14.10 9.02
C MET A 275 -9.85 15.04 9.76
N LEU A 276 -9.41 16.26 10.07
CA LEU A 276 -10.22 17.25 10.79
C LEU A 276 -11.31 17.87 9.91
N HIS A 277 -11.09 17.89 8.59
CA HIS A 277 -11.93 18.58 7.62
C HIS A 277 -12.89 17.60 6.97
N LYS A 278 -14.20 17.90 7.05
CA LYS A 278 -15.24 17.08 6.44
C LYS A 278 -15.24 17.17 4.92
N SER A 279 -14.80 18.31 4.37
CA SER A 279 -14.72 18.53 2.93
C SER A 279 -13.37 19.09 2.50
N ASP A 280 -13.05 18.92 1.21
CA ASP A 280 -11.84 19.50 0.61
C ASP A 280 -11.85 21.02 0.70
N ALA A 281 -13.01 21.68 0.57
CA ALA A 281 -13.13 23.13 0.70
C ALA A 281 -12.75 23.65 2.09
N GLN A 282 -13.11 22.92 3.16
CA GLN A 282 -12.71 23.26 4.53
C GLN A 282 -11.19 23.11 4.73
N LEU A 283 -10.60 22.05 4.16
CA LEU A 283 -9.16 21.86 4.15
C LEU A 283 -8.46 22.99 3.39
N PHE A 284 -8.96 23.37 2.21
CA PHE A 284 -8.40 24.46 1.41
C PHE A 284 -8.43 25.78 2.19
N ALA A 285 -9.55 26.13 2.84
CA ALA A 285 -9.63 27.32 3.68
C ALA A 285 -8.62 27.30 4.84
N THR A 286 -8.29 26.11 5.37
CA THR A 286 -7.24 25.97 6.37
C THR A 286 -5.86 26.23 5.78
N ILE A 287 -5.58 25.68 4.59
CA ILE A 287 -4.29 25.87 3.91
C ILE A 287 -4.10 27.33 3.51
N GLU A 288 -5.10 28.00 2.95
CA GLU A 288 -5.02 29.43 2.62
C GLU A 288 -4.65 30.27 3.85
N ARG A 289 -5.27 29.98 5.00
CA ARG A 289 -4.98 30.68 6.26
C ARG A 289 -3.56 30.44 6.77
N GLN A 290 -3.03 29.22 6.61
CA GLN A 290 -1.69 28.87 7.09
C GLN A 290 -0.59 29.27 6.10
N CYS A 291 -0.90 29.34 4.81
CA CYS A 291 0.08 29.49 3.73
C CYS A 291 0.01 30.83 3.00
N GLY A 292 -1.06 31.61 3.18
CA GLY A 292 -1.31 32.83 2.41
C GLY A 292 -1.56 32.56 0.92
N TRP A 293 -1.95 31.33 0.57
CA TRP A 293 -2.28 30.95 -0.81
C TRP A 293 -3.72 31.32 -1.13
N ASP A 294 -4.01 31.57 -2.41
CA ASP A 294 -5.35 31.57 -2.99
C ASP A 294 -5.64 30.22 -3.65
N LEU A 295 -6.62 29.50 -3.12
CA LEU A 295 -7.08 28.19 -3.59
C LEU A 295 -8.53 28.25 -4.11
N SER A 296 -9.02 29.43 -4.50
CA SER A 296 -10.39 29.63 -4.99
C SER A 296 -10.77 28.74 -6.17
N GLU A 297 -9.83 28.48 -7.08
CA GLU A 297 -10.00 27.56 -8.20
C GLU A 297 -10.27 26.12 -7.73
N LEU A 298 -9.43 25.59 -6.84
CA LEU A 298 -9.60 24.23 -6.31
C LEU A 298 -10.92 24.06 -5.56
N LYS A 299 -11.42 25.12 -4.89
CA LYS A 299 -12.71 25.10 -4.20
C LYS A 299 -13.90 24.97 -5.16
N ARG A 300 -13.86 25.66 -6.31
CA ARG A 300 -14.90 25.52 -7.35
C ARG A 300 -14.90 24.11 -7.95
N ASP A 301 -13.72 23.53 -8.05
CA ASP A 301 -13.44 22.21 -8.61
C ASP A 301 -13.66 21.04 -7.64
N ALA A 302 -13.97 21.33 -6.37
CA ALA A 302 -14.12 20.34 -5.32
C ALA A 302 -15.50 19.67 -5.40
N PRO A 303 -15.56 18.32 -5.42
CA PRO A 303 -16.83 17.61 -5.47
C PRO A 303 -17.61 17.78 -4.15
N ILE A 304 -18.85 18.27 -4.27
CA ILE A 304 -19.83 18.22 -3.19
C ILE A 304 -20.40 16.81 -3.20
N LEU A 305 -20.14 16.01 -2.15
CA LEU A 305 -20.91 14.78 -1.97
C LEU A 305 -22.30 15.21 -1.54
N VAL A 306 -23.31 14.83 -2.31
CA VAL A 306 -24.70 14.88 -1.85
C VAL A 306 -24.77 13.94 -0.64
N GLU A 307 -25.30 14.41 0.48
CA GLU A 307 -25.53 13.55 1.64
C GLU A 307 -26.31 12.32 1.15
N ALA A 308 -25.73 11.12 1.35
CA ALA A 308 -26.46 9.89 1.12
C ALA A 308 -27.73 9.98 1.98
N GLY A 309 -28.88 9.99 1.32
CA GLY A 309 -30.18 10.13 1.96
C GLY A 309 -30.27 9.22 3.18
N THR A 310 -30.71 9.83 4.29
CA THR A 310 -31.08 9.20 5.55
C THR A 310 -31.88 7.93 5.37
#